data_AF-G5JE00-F1
#
_entry.id   AF-G5JE00-F1
#
_cell.length_a   1.000
_cell.length_b   1.000
_cell.length_c   1.000
_cell.angle_alpha   90.00
_cell.angle_beta   90.00
_cell.angle_gamma   90.00
#
_symmetry.space_group_name_H-M   'P 1'
#
loop_
_entity.id
_entity.type
_entity.pdbx_description
1 polymer ?
#
loop_
_entity_poly.entity_id
_entity_poly.type
_entity_poly.pdbx_seq_one_letter_code
_entity_poly.pdbx_strand_id
1 'polypeptide(L)'
;MTIPLLDYPLSSQNQRVKGFEVPGDEVAKIYTLQNLPQGTEVDEIVWACYRQIFNEQQIIAFNRQVNLESQLKNGQITVRDFIRGLLLSDSFRRLNYDTNSNYRFVEICIQRVLGRYPYNNEEN
;
A
#
# COMPACT_ATOMS: atom_id res chain seq x y z
N MET A 1 -28.23 14.92 -2.56
CA MET A 1 -27.25 16.01 -2.70
C MET A 1 -25.86 15.42 -2.50
N THR A 2 -24.96 15.61 -3.45
CA THR A 2 -23.57 15.17 -3.35
C THR A 2 -22.76 16.23 -2.60
N ILE A 3 -22.18 15.87 -1.46
CA ILE A 3 -21.28 16.76 -0.72
C ILE A 3 -19.90 16.68 -1.41
N PRO A 4 -19.34 17.79 -1.95
CA PRO A 4 -18.00 17.78 -2.54
C PRO A 4 -16.92 17.66 -1.44
N LEU A 5 -15.74 17.19 -1.83
CA LEU A 5 -14.56 17.22 -0.97
C LEU A 5 -14.11 18.67 -0.74
N LEU A 6 -13.53 18.94 0.43
CA LEU A 6 -12.97 20.26 0.76
C LEU A 6 -11.61 20.43 0.09
N ASP A 7 -11.35 21.62 -0.45
CA ASP A 7 -10.04 21.97 -0.97
C ASP A 7 -9.06 22.24 0.18
N TYR A 8 -7.82 21.79 0.02
CA TYR A 8 -6.73 22.01 0.99
C TYR A 8 -5.44 22.46 0.27
N PRO A 9 -4.60 23.31 0.91
CA PRO A 9 -3.35 23.77 0.32
C PRO A 9 -2.28 22.68 0.33
N LEU A 10 -1.50 22.61 -0.75
CA LEU A 10 -0.41 21.63 -0.86
C LEU A 10 0.84 22.10 -0.11
N SER A 11 1.56 21.14 0.49
CA SER A 11 2.88 21.38 1.08
C SER A 11 4.02 21.01 0.13
N SER A 12 5.21 21.58 0.36
CA SER A 12 6.44 21.22 -0.35
C SER A 12 6.97 19.89 0.17
N GLN A 13 6.99 18.87 -0.68
CA GLN A 13 7.51 17.53 -0.36
C GLN A 13 8.42 17.04 -1.49
N ASN A 14 9.45 16.25 -1.15
CA ASN A 14 10.50 15.82 -2.09
C ASN A 14 9.94 15.11 -3.33
N GLN A 15 8.95 14.24 -3.16
CA GLN A 15 8.27 13.51 -4.24
C GLN A 15 7.64 14.41 -5.33
N ARG A 16 7.43 15.71 -5.07
CA ARG A 16 6.86 16.64 -6.06
C ARG A 16 7.91 17.20 -7.01
N VAL A 17 9.19 17.07 -6.68
CA VAL A 17 10.31 17.60 -7.45
C VAL A 17 11.03 16.44 -8.13
N LYS A 18 11.42 16.62 -9.39
CA LYS A 18 12.23 15.63 -10.09
C LYS A 18 13.62 15.60 -9.49
N GLY A 19 14.02 14.44 -8.97
CA GLY A 19 15.41 14.20 -8.58
C GLY A 19 16.32 14.13 -9.81
N PHE A 20 17.57 14.57 -9.66
CA PHE A 20 18.62 14.43 -10.67
C PHE A 20 19.59 13.27 -10.35
N GLU A 21 19.30 12.51 -9.30
CA GLU A 21 20.15 11.43 -8.81
C GLU A 21 20.09 10.23 -9.75
N VAL A 22 21.25 9.64 -10.01
CA VAL A 22 21.34 8.35 -10.70
C VAL A 22 20.95 7.26 -9.70
N PRO A 23 20.01 6.35 -10.03
CA PRO A 23 19.59 5.30 -9.11
C PRO A 23 20.78 4.45 -8.65
N GLY A 24 21.05 4.45 -7.34
CA GLY A 24 22.03 3.58 -6.69
C GLY A 24 21.35 2.58 -5.74
N ASP A 25 22.11 2.02 -4.80
CA ASP A 25 21.63 0.98 -3.88
C ASP A 25 20.62 1.48 -2.82
N GLU A 26 20.50 2.79 -2.62
CA GLU A 26 19.57 3.39 -1.65
C GLU A 26 18.11 3.48 -2.18
N VAL A 27 17.90 3.21 -3.46
CA VAL A 27 16.57 3.29 -4.07
C VAL A 27 15.77 2.01 -3.75
N ALA A 28 14.51 2.18 -3.36
CA ALA A 28 13.62 1.05 -3.10
C ALA A 28 13.44 0.19 -4.37
N LYS A 29 13.56 -1.14 -4.21
CA LYS A 29 13.30 -2.12 -5.28
C LYS A 29 11.86 -1.98 -5.79
N ILE A 30 11.69 -1.78 -7.09
CA ILE A 30 10.39 -1.75 -7.75
C ILE A 30 9.97 -3.18 -8.10
N TYR A 31 8.79 -3.57 -7.63
CA TYR A 31 8.19 -4.87 -7.90
C TYR A 31 7.13 -4.73 -9.00
N THR A 32 7.30 -5.46 -10.11
CA THR A 32 6.42 -5.33 -11.29
C THR A 32 6.11 -6.69 -11.90
N LEU A 33 4.85 -6.92 -12.27
CA LEU A 33 4.42 -8.15 -12.95
C LEU A 33 4.73 -8.17 -14.47
N GLN A 34 5.20 -7.04 -15.04
CA GLN A 34 5.43 -6.90 -16.48
C GLN A 34 6.69 -7.62 -16.96
N ASN A 35 7.66 -7.84 -16.07
CA ASN A 35 8.81 -8.68 -16.34
C ASN A 35 8.38 -10.10 -15.97
N LEU A 36 8.04 -10.94 -16.95
CA LEU A 36 7.46 -12.30 -16.80
C LEU A 36 7.95 -13.01 -15.52
N PRO A 37 7.23 -12.88 -14.39
CA PRO A 37 7.76 -13.33 -13.14
C PRO A 37 7.62 -14.85 -13.09
N GLN A 38 8.74 -15.55 -12.91
CA GLN A 38 8.72 -16.97 -12.58
C GLN A 38 7.99 -17.14 -11.24
N GLY A 39 7.45 -18.34 -10.94
CA GLY A 39 6.62 -18.56 -9.75
C GLY A 39 7.23 -18.05 -8.43
N THR A 40 8.57 -18.10 -8.30
CA THR A 40 9.33 -17.54 -7.18
C THR A 40 9.28 -16.01 -7.09
N GLU A 41 9.30 -15.30 -8.21
CA GLU A 41 9.23 -13.84 -8.24
C GLU A 41 7.85 -13.33 -7.86
N VAL A 42 6.79 -14.07 -8.18
CA VAL A 42 5.42 -13.73 -7.74
C VAL A 42 5.29 -13.81 -6.23
N ASP A 43 5.93 -14.79 -5.59
CA ASP A 43 5.96 -14.91 -4.13
C ASP A 43 6.68 -13.72 -3.46
N GLU A 44 7.75 -13.21 -4.08
CA GLU A 44 8.40 -11.97 -3.63
C GLU A 44 7.48 -10.75 -3.73
N ILE A 45 6.71 -10.64 -4.82
CA ILE A 45 5.75 -9.55 -5.01
C ILE A 45 4.65 -9.61 -3.95
N VAL A 46 4.11 -10.81 -3.68
CA VAL A 46 3.12 -11.03 -2.63
C VAL A 46 3.69 -10.60 -1.27
N TRP A 47 4.91 -11.02 -0.95
CA TRP A 47 5.57 -10.65 0.29
C TRP A 47 5.80 -9.14 0.40
N ALA A 48 6.24 -8.49 -0.67
CA ALA A 48 6.42 -7.04 -0.72
C ALA A 48 5.09 -6.28 -0.51
N CYS A 49 4.00 -6.77 -1.11
CA CYS A 49 2.67 -6.18 -0.91
C CYS A 49 2.20 -6.30 0.55
N TYR A 50 2.41 -7.46 1.18
CA TYR A 50 2.12 -7.62 2.61
C TYR A 50 2.98 -6.68 3.45
N ARG A 51 4.28 -6.55 3.17
CA ARG A 51 5.18 -5.65 3.91
C ARG A 51 4.82 -4.17 3.73
N GLN A 52 4.27 -3.78 2.59
CA GLN A 52 3.85 -2.41 2.33
C GLN A 52 2.57 -2.05 3.09
N ILE A 53 1.59 -2.97 3.15
CA ILE A 53 0.25 -2.69 3.72
C ILE A 53 0.15 -3.10 5.19
N PHE A 54 0.76 -4.22 5.56
CA PHE A 54 0.87 -4.69 6.93
C PHE A 54 2.25 -4.38 7.50
N ASN A 55 2.30 -4.18 8.81
CA ASN A 55 3.59 -4.21 9.51
C ASN A 55 4.13 -5.65 9.51
N GLU A 56 5.45 -5.81 9.60
CA GLU A 56 6.11 -7.13 9.61
C GLU A 56 5.53 -8.08 10.67
N GLN A 57 5.17 -7.55 11.84
CA GLN A 57 4.55 -8.29 12.95
C GLN A 57 3.16 -8.87 12.61
N GLN A 58 2.47 -8.31 11.62
CA GLN A 58 1.13 -8.74 11.20
C GLN A 58 1.19 -9.81 10.10
N ILE A 59 2.37 -10.09 9.52
CA ILE A 59 2.59 -11.09 8.44
C ILE A 59 2.74 -12.49 9.06
N ILE A 60 1.71 -12.89 9.80
CA ILE A 60 1.59 -14.23 10.39
C ILE A 60 0.70 -15.11 9.52
N ALA A 61 0.86 -16.44 9.62
CA ALA A 61 0.09 -17.40 8.83
C ALA A 61 -1.44 -17.18 8.94
N PHE A 62 -1.93 -16.77 10.12
CA PHE A 62 -3.35 -16.51 10.35
C PHE A 62 -3.92 -15.31 9.56
N ASN A 63 -3.11 -14.29 9.29
CA ASN A 63 -3.56 -13.07 8.60
C ASN A 63 -3.39 -13.14 7.08
N ARG A 64 -2.77 -14.21 6.56
CA ARG A 64 -2.56 -14.38 5.11
C ARG A 64 -3.86 -14.64 4.37
N GLN A 65 -4.02 -13.93 3.27
CA GLN A 65 -5.17 -14.01 2.37
C GLN A 65 -4.88 -14.98 1.23
N VAL A 66 -4.86 -16.29 1.52
CA VAL A 66 -4.49 -17.35 0.55
C VAL A 66 -5.29 -17.27 -0.74
N ASN A 67 -6.59 -16.98 -0.65
CA ASN A 67 -7.46 -16.85 -1.83
C ASN A 67 -7.00 -15.71 -2.75
N LEU A 68 -6.61 -14.56 -2.18
CA LEU A 68 -6.11 -13.42 -2.96
C LEU A 68 -4.72 -13.72 -3.56
N GLU A 69 -3.86 -14.44 -2.83
CA GLU A 69 -2.57 -14.87 -3.34
C GLU A 69 -2.73 -15.78 -4.56
N SER A 70 -3.63 -16.76 -4.51
CA SER A 70 -3.91 -17.64 -5.65
C SER A 70 -4.49 -16.88 -6.84
N GLN A 71 -5.37 -15.90 -6.62
CA GLN A 71 -5.92 -15.07 -7.70
C GLN A 71 -4.83 -14.23 -8.38
N LEU A 72 -3.89 -13.67 -7.60
CA LEU A 72 -2.77 -12.90 -8.13
C LEU A 72 -1.80 -13.79 -8.91
N LYS A 73 -1.46 -14.97 -8.38
CA LYS A 73 -0.60 -15.97 -9.06
C LYS A 73 -1.19 -16.46 -10.38
N ASN A 74 -2.51 -16.61 -10.44
CA ASN A 74 -3.21 -17.00 -11.66
C ASN A 74 -3.48 -15.82 -12.61
N GLY A 75 -3.04 -14.60 -12.28
CA GLY A 75 -3.26 -13.40 -13.09
C GLY A 75 -4.72 -12.97 -13.20
N GLN A 76 -5.61 -13.45 -12.31
CA GLN A 76 -7.03 -13.09 -12.31
C GLN A 76 -7.27 -11.67 -11.79
N ILE A 77 -6.37 -11.18 -10.93
CA ILE A 77 -6.42 -9.84 -10.34
C ILE A 77 -5.10 -9.10 -10.56
N THR A 78 -5.15 -7.78 -10.57
CA THR A 78 -3.94 -6.95 -10.65
C THR A 78 -3.32 -6.74 -9.27
N VAL A 79 -2.07 -6.26 -9.20
CA VAL A 79 -1.43 -5.84 -7.93
C VAL A 79 -2.29 -4.78 -7.22
N ARG A 80 -2.92 -3.87 -7.96
CA ARG A 80 -3.81 -2.85 -7.40
C ARG A 80 -5.02 -3.49 -6.70
N ASP A 81 -5.60 -4.51 -7.30
CA ASP A 81 -6.74 -5.23 -6.72
C ASP A 81 -6.31 -6.08 -5.52
N PHE A 82 -5.10 -6.64 -5.56
CA PHE A 82 -4.51 -7.32 -4.41
C PHE A 82 -4.32 -6.37 -3.22
N ILE A 83 -3.73 -5.18 -3.44
CA ILE A 83 -3.59 -4.13 -2.41
C ILE A 83 -4.97 -3.72 -1.86
N ARG A 84 -5.97 -3.54 -2.72
CA ARG A 84 -7.35 -3.26 -2.28
C ARG A 84 -7.90 -4.39 -1.42
N GLY A 85 -7.69 -5.64 -1.81
CA GLY A 85 -8.10 -6.81 -1.04
C GLY A 85 -7.45 -6.89 0.34
N LEU A 86 -6.16 -6.52 0.44
CA LEU A 86 -5.46 -6.45 1.72
C LEU A 86 -6.03 -5.37 2.64
N LEU A 87 -6.32 -4.17 2.11
CA LEU A 87 -6.93 -3.07 2.88
C LEU A 87 -8.34 -3.40 3.37
N LEU A 88 -9.10 -4.18 2.61
CA LEU A 88 -10.45 -4.61 2.96
C LEU A 88 -10.48 -5.91 3.79
N SER A 89 -9.33 -6.51 4.07
CA SER A 89 -9.26 -7.74 4.86
C SER A 89 -9.68 -7.52 6.31
N ASP A 90 -10.27 -8.55 6.92
CA ASP A 90 -10.66 -8.53 8.33
C ASP A 90 -9.46 -8.28 9.26
N SER A 91 -8.29 -8.82 8.91
CA SER A 91 -7.04 -8.57 9.65
C SER A 91 -6.64 -7.10 9.62
N PHE A 92 -6.74 -6.42 8.47
CA PHE A 92 -6.46 -4.98 8.39
C PHE A 92 -7.45 -4.19 9.24
N ARG A 93 -8.74 -4.52 9.15
CA ARG A 93 -9.80 -3.86 9.91
C ARG A 93 -9.56 -3.98 11.41
N ARG A 94 -9.44 -5.20 11.95
CA ARG A 94 -9.30 -5.43 13.40
C ARG A 94 -8.03 -4.82 13.99
N LEU A 95 -6.91 -4.91 13.26
CA LEU A 95 -5.61 -4.52 13.82
C LEU A 95 -5.24 -3.05 13.56
N ASN A 96 -5.73 -2.47 12.45
CA ASN A 96 -5.36 -1.11 12.06
C ASN A 96 -6.56 -0.14 12.12
N TYR A 97 -7.76 -0.55 11.69
CA TYR A 97 -8.91 0.36 11.69
C TYR A 97 -9.53 0.48 13.08
N ASP A 98 -9.91 -0.63 13.70
CA ASP A 98 -10.66 -0.65 14.98
C ASP A 98 -9.86 -0.04 16.15
N THR A 99 -8.54 0.04 16.03
CA THR A 99 -7.62 0.57 17.05
C THR A 99 -7.26 2.05 16.86
N ASN A 100 -7.73 2.69 15.78
CA ASN A 100 -7.36 4.07 15.43
C ASN A 100 -8.59 4.95 15.22
N SER A 101 -8.42 6.27 15.40
CA SER A 101 -9.44 7.24 14.99
C SER A 101 -9.47 7.40 13.47
N ASN A 102 -10.55 7.94 12.93
CA ASN A 102 -10.68 8.17 11.48
C ASN A 102 -9.50 8.99 10.91
N TYR A 103 -9.13 10.10 11.56
CA TYR A 103 -8.01 10.95 11.14
C TYR A 103 -6.68 10.18 11.10
N ARG A 104 -6.40 9.40 12.15
CA ARG A 104 -5.16 8.61 12.21
C ARG A 104 -5.14 7.50 11.17
N PHE A 105 -6.29 6.89 10.90
CA PHE A 105 -6.40 5.83 9.90
C PHE A 105 -6.18 6.36 8.47
N VAL A 106 -6.71 7.55 8.15
CA VAL A 106 -6.44 8.23 6.87
C VAL A 106 -4.94 8.44 6.69
N GLU A 107 -4.25 8.95 7.71
CA GLU A 107 -2.80 9.13 7.67
C GLU A 107 -2.04 7.83 7.40
N ILE A 108 -2.40 6.73 8.08
CA ILE A 108 -1.80 5.41 7.87
C ILE A 108 -2.01 4.95 6.42
N CYS A 109 -3.21 5.16 5.87
CA CYS A 109 -3.52 4.78 4.49
C CYS A 109 -2.72 5.62 3.48
N ILE A 110 -2.58 6.92 3.70
CA ILE A 110 -1.77 7.80 2.84
C ILE A 110 -0.31 7.34 2.86
N GLN A 111 0.25 7.05 4.03
CA GLN A 111 1.64 6.59 4.16
C GLN A 111 1.88 5.24 3.49
N ARG A 112 1.01 4.25 3.71
CA ARG A 112 1.20 2.90 3.20
C ARG A 112 0.83 2.73 1.73
N VAL A 113 -0.22 3.41 1.27
CA VAL A 113 -0.74 3.23 -0.10
C VAL A 113 -0.13 4.24 -1.07
N LEU A 114 -0.01 5.51 -0.66
CA LEU A 114 0.55 6.56 -1.52
C LEU A 114 2.05 6.77 -1.30
N GLY A 115 2.63 6.22 -0.23
CA GLY A 115 4.07 6.31 0.03
C GLY A 115 4.54 7.69 0.47
N ARG A 116 3.63 8.52 1.01
CA ARG A 116 3.91 9.92 1.37
C ARG A 116 3.27 10.30 2.70
N TYR A 117 3.64 11.46 3.22
CA TYR A 117 2.95 12.08 4.36
C TYR A 117 1.77 12.94 3.89
N PRO A 118 0.73 13.13 4.73
CA PRO A 118 -0.30 14.13 4.45
C PRO A 118 0.33 15.52 4.32
N TYR A 119 -0.25 16.37 3.49
CA TYR A 119 0.27 17.71 3.23
C TYR A 119 0.02 18.65 4.42
N ASN A 120 -1.12 18.52 5.07
CA ASN A 120 -1.55 19.32 6.20
C ASN A 120 -2.64 18.59 7.00
N ASN A 121 -3.15 19.23 8.06
CA ASN A 121 -4.23 18.70 8.88
C ASN A 121 -5.61 18.75 8.19
N GLU A 122 -5.74 19.47 7.07
CA GLU A 122 -7.01 19.57 6.31
C GLU A 122 -7.17 18.40 5.32
N GLU A 123 -6.08 17.75 4.91
CA GLU A 123 -6.11 16.52 4.11
C GLU A 123 -6.51 15.29 4.94
N ASN A 124 -6.27 15.32 6.25
CA ASN A 124 -6.59 14.24 7.20
C ASN A 124 -8.02 14.34 7.73
#